data_AF-A0A094AT12-F1
#
_entry.id   AF-A0A094AT12-F1
#
_cell.length_a   1.000
_cell.length_b   1.000
_cell.length_c   1.000
_cell.angle_alpha   90.00
_cell.angle_beta   90.00
_cell.angle_gamma   90.00
#
_symmetry.space_group_name_H-M   'P 1'
#
loop_
_entity.id
_entity.type
_entity.pdbx_description
1 polymer ?
#
loop_
_entity_poly.entity_id
_entity_poly.type
_entity_poly.pdbx_seq_one_letter_code
_entity_poly.pdbx_strand_id
1 'polypeptide(L)'
;MPPDRTKKGIETRKTAERKALAKRIEIEGVEMSPCTHCEKHGRKCIVSPDDDKSRCSKSLEREEERIRSARQAAVELIAVTSACLARLEKQQEFLRKRGRDMLRRGLSTLDELDEAEEAERQASASSAASSAPTSELPEFDAFSGLSQSFWDHPSLGAVDGILPLNHG
;
A
#
# COMPACT_ATOMS: atom_id res chain seq x y z
N MET A 1 -29.03 76.80 -6.94
CA MET A 1 -28.31 75.50 -6.82
C MET A 1 -26.83 75.75 -6.95
N PRO A 2 -25.98 75.36 -5.99
CA PRO A 2 -24.53 75.41 -6.18
C PRO A 2 -24.07 74.20 -7.01
N PRO A 3 -23.03 74.33 -7.85
CA PRO A 3 -22.53 73.21 -8.65
C PRO A 3 -21.83 72.18 -7.76
N ASP A 4 -22.26 70.93 -7.93
CA ASP A 4 -21.69 69.73 -7.32
C ASP A 4 -20.23 69.55 -7.77
N ARG A 5 -19.31 69.78 -6.84
CA ARG A 5 -17.87 69.58 -7.06
C ARG A 5 -17.52 68.14 -6.75
N THR A 6 -17.75 67.23 -7.70
CA THR A 6 -17.07 65.94 -7.72
C THR A 6 -15.57 66.18 -7.99
N LYS A 7 -14.81 66.45 -6.94
CA LYS A 7 -13.35 66.51 -6.96
C LYS A 7 -12.83 65.07 -7.21
N LYS A 8 -12.66 64.70 -8.48
CA LYS A 8 -11.73 63.62 -8.84
C LYS A 8 -10.32 64.14 -8.53
N GLY A 9 -9.86 63.89 -7.31
CA GLY A 9 -8.50 64.22 -6.90
C GLY A 9 -7.52 63.56 -7.87
N ILE A 10 -6.61 64.35 -8.44
CA ILE A 10 -5.56 63.86 -9.33
C ILE A 10 -4.70 62.90 -8.52
N GLU A 11 -4.91 61.60 -8.74
CA GLU A 11 -4.17 60.57 -8.04
C GLU A 11 -2.72 60.60 -8.51
N THR A 12 -1.77 60.76 -7.57
CA THR A 12 -0.35 60.76 -7.93
C THR A 12 0.04 59.39 -8.48
N ARG A 13 0.99 59.36 -9.43
CA ARG A 13 1.51 58.11 -10.02
C ARG A 13 1.88 57.07 -8.96
N LYS A 14 2.49 57.52 -7.86
CA LYS A 14 2.92 56.68 -6.73
C LYS A 14 1.75 56.07 -5.96
N THR A 15 0.61 56.76 -5.86
CA THR A 15 -0.59 56.21 -5.22
C THR A 15 -1.23 55.14 -6.10
N ALA A 16 -1.31 55.39 -7.40
CA ALA A 16 -1.82 54.43 -8.37
C ALA A 16 -0.96 53.15 -8.42
N GLU A 17 0.38 53.30 -8.44
CA GLU A 17 1.33 52.18 -8.36
C GLU A 17 1.12 51.34 -7.09
N ARG A 18 0.94 51.97 -5.92
CA ARG A 18 0.67 51.26 -4.66
C ARG A 18 -0.65 50.51 -4.67
N LYS A 19 -1.71 51.12 -5.23
CA LYS A 19 -3.01 50.45 -5.37
C LYS A 19 -2.93 49.28 -6.33
N ALA A 20 -2.20 49.40 -7.43
CA ALA A 20 -1.98 48.32 -8.38
C ALA A 20 -1.21 47.17 -7.72
N LEU A 21 -0.15 47.47 -6.97
CA LEU A 21 0.60 46.48 -6.20
C LEU A 21 -0.28 45.75 -5.17
N ALA A 22 -1.07 46.50 -4.39
CA ALA A 22 -1.98 45.90 -3.42
C ALA A 22 -2.95 44.90 -4.07
N LYS A 23 -3.54 45.28 -5.21
CA LYS A 23 -4.41 44.38 -5.99
C LYS A 23 -3.69 43.14 -6.48
N ARG A 24 -2.45 43.25 -6.97
CA ARG A 24 -1.67 42.07 -7.39
C ARG A 24 -1.39 41.14 -6.21
N ILE A 25 -1.01 41.69 -5.07
CA ILE A 25 -0.78 40.90 -3.85
C ILE A 25 -2.07 40.22 -3.38
N GLU A 26 -3.24 40.85 -3.53
CA GLU A 26 -4.52 40.23 -3.19
C GLU A 26 -4.87 39.02 -4.08
N ILE A 27 -4.46 39.05 -5.36
CA ILE A 27 -4.79 38.00 -6.33
C ILE A 27 -3.73 36.89 -6.36
N GLU A 28 -2.45 37.27 -6.39
CA GLU A 28 -1.31 36.39 -6.70
C GLU A 28 -0.27 36.35 -5.58
N GLY A 29 -0.54 37.04 -4.46
CA GLY A 29 0.41 37.14 -3.36
C GLY A 29 0.73 35.78 -2.76
N VAL A 30 2.02 35.49 -2.65
CA VAL A 30 2.52 34.27 -2.00
C VAL A 30 2.89 34.63 -0.56
N GLU A 31 2.24 33.98 0.40
CA GLU A 31 2.63 34.05 1.81
C GLU A 31 3.92 33.26 2.02
N MET A 32 4.90 33.88 2.67
CA MET A 32 6.19 33.27 2.97
C MET A 32 6.53 33.37 4.44
N SER A 33 7.61 32.69 4.83
CA SER A 33 8.22 32.87 6.15
C SER A 33 8.47 34.38 6.40
N PRO A 34 8.03 34.91 7.56
CA PRO A 34 8.05 36.35 7.78
C PRO A 34 9.50 36.86 7.83
N CYS A 35 9.80 37.88 7.04
CA CYS A 35 11.08 38.56 7.18
C CYS A 35 11.16 39.27 8.54
N THR A 36 12.37 39.60 9.01
CA THR A 36 12.59 40.23 10.32
C THR A 36 11.76 41.49 10.55
N HIS A 37 11.44 42.24 9.49
CA HIS A 37 10.56 43.40 9.60
C HIS A 37 9.11 43.00 9.82
N CYS A 38 8.59 42.06 9.04
CA CYS A 38 7.21 41.59 9.16
C CYS A 38 6.98 40.91 10.52
N GLU A 39 7.94 40.09 10.96
CA GLU A 39 7.91 39.41 12.25
C GLU A 39 7.85 40.41 13.42
N LYS A 40 8.73 41.42 13.44
CA LYS A 40 8.74 42.47 14.49
C LYS A 40 7.45 43.28 14.57
N HIS A 41 6.71 43.38 13.46
CA HIS A 41 5.46 44.12 13.41
C HIS A 41 4.21 43.22 13.44
N GLY A 42 4.38 41.91 13.66
CA GLY A 42 3.28 40.95 13.70
C GLY A 42 2.48 40.87 12.40
N ARG A 43 3.14 41.04 11.25
CA ARG A 43 2.50 41.02 9.92
C ARG A 43 2.91 39.77 9.15
N LYS A 44 2.00 39.29 8.29
CA LYS A 44 2.32 38.30 7.27
C LYS A 44 3.22 38.92 6.21
N CYS A 45 4.20 38.15 5.74
CA CYS A 45 5.04 38.56 4.62
C CYS A 45 4.43 37.98 3.34
N ILE A 46 3.82 38.85 2.55
CA ILE A 46 3.20 38.48 1.27
C ILE A 46 3.91 39.27 0.18
N VAL A 47 4.38 38.56 -0.84
CA VAL A 47 5.16 39.13 -1.95
C VAL A 47 4.45 38.81 -3.26
N SER A 48 4.44 39.77 -4.18
CA SER A 48 4.00 39.53 -5.56
C SER A 48 5.13 38.81 -6.31
N PRO A 49 4.85 37.76 -7.10
CA PRO A 49 5.88 37.01 -7.83
C PRO A 49 6.76 37.88 -8.74
N ASP A 50 6.17 38.91 -9.36
CA ASP A 50 6.83 39.77 -10.36
C ASP A 50 7.58 40.98 -9.77
N ASP A 51 7.62 41.14 -8.44
CA ASP A 51 8.29 42.28 -7.81
C ASP A 51 9.74 41.95 -7.42
N ASP A 52 10.64 42.07 -8.41
CA ASP A 52 12.10 41.87 -8.27
C ASP A 52 12.77 42.78 -7.23
N LYS A 53 12.10 43.87 -6.84
CA LYS A 53 12.61 44.89 -5.90
C LYS A 53 12.15 44.66 -4.46
N SER A 54 11.84 43.42 -4.11
CA SER A 54 11.37 43.07 -2.77
C SER A 54 12.45 43.35 -1.72
N ARG A 55 12.10 44.13 -0.68
CA ARG A 55 12.90 44.31 0.55
C ARG A 55 13.18 42.99 1.29
N CYS A 56 12.58 41.89 0.88
CA CYS A 56 12.61 40.59 1.54
C CYS A 56 13.51 39.55 0.83
N SER A 57 14.44 39.97 -0.04
CA SER A 57 15.31 39.06 -0.81
C SER A 57 16.02 37.98 0.02
N LYS A 58 16.57 38.33 1.20
CA LYS A 58 17.20 37.34 2.09
C LYS A 58 16.23 36.31 2.67
N SER A 59 14.95 36.67 2.82
CA SER A 59 13.90 35.73 3.26
C SER A 59 13.56 34.77 2.12
N LEU A 60 13.52 35.28 0.89
CA LEU A 60 13.30 34.49 -0.33
C LEU A 60 14.41 33.44 -0.52
N GLU A 61 15.68 33.85 -0.46
CA GLU A 61 16.81 32.92 -0.61
C GLU A 61 16.79 31.78 0.42
N ARG A 62 16.45 32.08 1.67
CA ARG A 62 16.31 31.07 2.74
C ARG A 62 15.14 30.13 2.47
N GLU A 63 14.03 30.68 1.99
CA GLU A 63 12.84 29.90 1.66
C GLU A 63 13.11 28.96 0.48
N GLU A 64 13.78 29.46 -0.56
CA GLU A 64 14.22 28.65 -1.70
C GLU A 64 15.17 27.53 -1.28
N GLU A 65 16.15 27.80 -0.42
CA GLU A 65 17.05 26.77 0.09
C GLU A 65 16.29 25.74 0.93
N ARG A 66 15.37 26.18 1.79
CA ARG A 66 14.50 25.28 2.56
C ARG A 66 13.69 24.36 1.65
N ILE A 67 13.09 24.91 0.60
CA ILE A 67 12.32 24.14 -0.40
C ILE A 67 13.24 23.19 -1.17
N ARG A 68 14.42 23.63 -1.58
CA ARG A 68 15.42 22.82 -2.27
C ARG A 68 15.87 21.64 -1.42
N SER A 69 16.21 21.89 -0.16
CA SER A 69 16.62 20.88 0.82
C SER A 69 15.48 19.89 1.11
N ALA A 70 14.25 20.38 1.34
CA ALA A 70 13.08 19.52 1.53
C ALA A 70 12.80 18.64 0.31
N ARG A 71 12.95 19.18 -0.91
CA ARG A 71 12.81 18.43 -2.16
C ARG A 71 13.87 17.34 -2.28
N GLN A 72 15.13 17.63 -1.97
CA GLN A 72 16.20 16.64 -2.00
C GLN A 72 15.94 15.50 -1.01
N ALA A 73 15.59 15.83 0.24
CA ALA A 73 15.25 14.83 1.25
C ALA A 73 14.07 13.93 0.81
N ALA A 74 13.05 14.51 0.16
CA ALA A 74 11.94 13.73 -0.38
C ALA A 74 12.38 12.78 -1.50
N VAL A 75 13.25 13.22 -2.40
CA VAL A 75 13.80 12.38 -3.49
C VAL A 75 14.63 11.22 -2.92
N GLU A 76 15.46 11.47 -1.92
CA GLU A 76 16.23 10.42 -1.26
C GLU A 76 15.33 9.39 -0.58
N LEU A 77 14.29 9.84 0.11
CA LEU A 77 13.30 8.94 0.71
C LEU A 77 12.57 8.10 -0.35
N ILE A 78 12.21 8.69 -1.49
CA ILE A 78 11.60 7.97 -2.61
C ILE A 78 12.56 6.90 -3.17
N ALA A 79 13.86 7.21 -3.28
CA ALA A 79 14.86 6.22 -3.72
C ALA A 79 14.98 5.04 -2.75
N VAL A 80 14.98 5.29 -1.44
CA VAL A 80 15.04 4.21 -0.43
C VAL A 80 13.76 3.38 -0.44
N THR A 81 12.61 4.03 -0.43
CA THR A 81 11.31 3.34 -0.40
C THR A 81 11.07 2.52 -1.68
N SER A 82 11.40 3.05 -2.85
CA SER A 82 11.34 2.28 -4.10
C SER A 82 12.25 1.05 -4.09
N ALA A 83 13.46 1.15 -3.55
CA ALA A 83 14.35 -0.01 -3.39
C ALA A 83 13.77 -1.06 -2.42
N CYS A 84 13.12 -0.64 -1.33
CA CYS A 84 12.40 -1.53 -0.43
C CYS A 84 11.23 -2.24 -1.14
N LEU A 85 10.41 -1.50 -1.90
CA LEU A 85 9.30 -2.05 -2.67
C LEU A 85 9.78 -3.10 -3.68
N ALA A 86 10.83 -2.80 -4.45
CA ALA A 86 11.39 -3.75 -5.41
C ALA A 86 11.89 -5.06 -4.77
N ARG A 87 12.41 -4.99 -3.53
CA ARG A 87 12.79 -6.20 -2.78
C ARG A 87 11.57 -7.02 -2.37
N LEU A 88 10.53 -6.37 -1.87
CA LEU A 88 9.30 -7.04 -1.46
C LEU A 88 8.61 -7.72 -2.64
N GLU A 89 8.56 -7.06 -3.80
CA GLU A 89 8.03 -7.63 -5.04
C GLU A 89 8.78 -8.90 -5.45
N LYS A 90 10.12 -8.88 -5.40
CA LYS A 90 10.94 -10.07 -5.68
C LYS A 90 10.70 -11.20 -4.68
N GLN A 91 10.57 -10.87 -3.39
CA GLN A 91 10.25 -11.86 -2.36
C GLN A 91 8.87 -12.49 -2.60
N GLN A 92 7.87 -11.68 -2.95
CA GLN A 92 6.54 -12.16 -3.28
C GLN A 92 6.54 -13.07 -4.51
N GLU A 93 7.27 -12.71 -5.57
CA GLU A 93 7.43 -13.54 -6.75
C GLU A 93 8.12 -14.87 -6.42
N PHE A 94 9.20 -14.81 -5.64
CA PHE A 94 9.93 -15.99 -5.20
C PHE A 94 9.02 -16.95 -4.43
N LEU A 95 8.26 -16.45 -3.45
CA LEU A 95 7.33 -17.26 -2.66
C LEU A 95 6.22 -17.85 -3.54
N ARG A 96 5.64 -17.07 -4.45
CA ARG A 96 4.63 -17.57 -5.40
C ARG A 96 5.21 -18.69 -6.27
N LYS A 97 6.43 -18.52 -6.79
CA LYS A 97 7.10 -19.52 -7.61
C LYS A 97 7.39 -20.79 -6.81
N ARG A 98 7.91 -20.64 -5.59
CA ARG A 98 8.22 -21.77 -4.71
C ARG A 98 6.98 -22.54 -4.32
N GLY A 99 5.89 -21.85 -3.99
CA GLY A 99 4.59 -22.47 -3.70
C GLY A 99 4.06 -23.29 -4.88
N ARG A 100 4.12 -22.75 -6.11
CA ARG A 100 3.74 -23.51 -7.32
C ARG A 100 4.58 -24.76 -7.52
N ASP A 101 5.89 -24.69 -7.31
CA ASP A 101 6.79 -25.84 -7.43
C ASP A 101 6.49 -26.91 -6.37
N MET A 102 6.21 -26.50 -5.12
CA MET A 102 5.81 -27.44 -4.06
C MET A 102 4.50 -28.16 -4.40
N LEU A 103 3.49 -27.43 -4.88
CA LEU A 103 2.22 -28.02 -5.31
C LEU A 103 2.42 -28.98 -6.48
N ARG A 104 3.20 -28.58 -7.49
CA ARG A 104 3.47 -29.43 -8.65
C ARG A 104 4.08 -30.76 -8.26
N ARG A 105 5.13 -30.73 -7.42
CA ARG A 105 5.79 -31.95 -6.96
C ARG A 105 4.85 -32.83 -6.15
N GLY A 106 4.06 -32.23 -5.26
CA GLY A 106 3.07 -32.96 -4.47
C GLY A 106 2.00 -33.64 -5.32
N LEU A 107 1.53 -32.98 -6.39
CA LEU A 107 0.57 -33.58 -7.32
C LEU A 107 1.20 -34.69 -8.15
N SER A 108 2.42 -34.49 -8.68
CA SER A 108 3.13 -35.55 -9.43
C SER A 108 3.37 -36.80 -8.59
N THR A 109 3.67 -36.66 -7.29
CA THR A 109 3.83 -37.83 -6.41
C THR A 109 2.50 -38.56 -6.13
N LEU A 110 1.36 -37.87 -6.22
CA LEU A 110 0.05 -38.52 -6.08
C LEU A 110 -0.30 -39.28 -7.35
N ASP A 111 -0.09 -38.67 -8.52
CA ASP A 111 -0.29 -39.33 -9.81
C ASP A 111 0.53 -40.64 -9.90
N GLU A 112 1.79 -40.62 -9.45
CA GLU A 112 2.66 -41.82 -9.39
C GLU A 112 2.12 -42.93 -8.46
N LEU A 113 1.49 -42.57 -7.34
CA LEU A 113 0.92 -43.54 -6.40
C LEU A 113 -0.37 -44.15 -6.95
N ASP A 114 -1.23 -43.34 -7.56
CA ASP A 114 -2.47 -43.81 -8.19
C ASP A 114 -2.16 -44.80 -9.33
N GLU A 115 -1.17 -44.48 -10.18
CA GLU A 115 -0.71 -45.40 -11.24
C GLU A 115 -0.18 -46.73 -10.68
N ALA A 116 0.56 -46.69 -9.57
CA ALA A 116 1.09 -47.90 -8.92
C ALA A 116 -0.03 -48.75 -8.30
N GLU A 117 -1.01 -48.13 -7.66
CA GLU A 117 -2.18 -48.83 -7.11
C GLU A 117 -3.00 -49.49 -8.23
N GLU A 118 -3.26 -48.77 -9.33
CA GLU A 118 -3.97 -49.33 -10.48
C GLU A 118 -3.21 -50.52 -11.09
N ALA A 119 -1.88 -50.44 -11.18
CA ALA A 119 -1.06 -51.55 -11.65
C ALA A 119 -1.16 -52.78 -10.73
N GLU A 120 -1.18 -52.59 -9.41
CA GLU A 120 -1.36 -53.69 -8.45
C GLU A 120 -2.77 -54.31 -8.54
N ARG A 121 -3.81 -53.48 -8.67
CA ARG A 121 -5.18 -53.95 -8.90
C ARG A 121 -5.28 -54.77 -10.19
N GLN A 122 -4.66 -54.29 -11.27
CA GLN A 122 -4.63 -55.00 -12.55
C GLN A 122 -3.84 -56.32 -12.46
N ALA A 123 -2.69 -56.34 -11.79
CA ALA A 123 -1.90 -57.55 -11.57
C ALA A 123 -2.67 -58.57 -10.72
N SER A 124 -3.31 -58.13 -9.63
CA SER A 124 -4.15 -58.96 -8.76
C SER A 124 -5.38 -59.50 -9.51
N ALA A 125 -6.02 -58.70 -10.36
CA ALA A 125 -7.13 -59.16 -11.19
C ALA A 125 -6.69 -60.22 -12.21
N SER A 126 -5.50 -60.05 -12.82
CA SER A 126 -4.95 -61.02 -13.78
C SER A 126 -4.54 -62.34 -13.11
N SER A 127 -4.07 -62.31 -11.85
CA SER A 127 -3.73 -63.51 -11.09
C SER A 127 -4.98 -64.22 -10.53
N ALA A 128 -6.00 -63.47 -10.11
CA ALA A 128 -7.30 -64.00 -9.70
C ALA A 128 -8.04 -64.67 -10.87
N ALA A 129 -7.93 -64.15 -12.10
CA ALA A 129 -8.50 -64.79 -13.29
C ALA A 129 -7.86 -66.16 -13.62
N SER A 130 -6.67 -66.47 -13.08
CA SER A 130 -5.96 -67.74 -13.27
C SER A 130 -6.12 -68.73 -12.11
N SER A 131 -6.82 -68.36 -11.03
CA SER A 131 -7.01 -69.22 -9.85
C SER A 131 -8.44 -69.18 -9.31
N ALA A 132 -9.24 -70.20 -9.65
CA ALA A 132 -10.35 -70.67 -8.81
C ALA A 132 -9.95 -72.04 -8.25
N PRO A 133 -10.02 -72.25 -6.91
CA PRO A 133 -11.27 -72.73 -6.32
C PRO A 133 -11.64 -72.15 -4.93
N THR A 134 -12.91 -72.38 -4.59
CA THR A 134 -13.70 -72.15 -3.36
C THR A 134 -13.02 -72.40 -2.00
N SER A 135 -13.20 -71.48 -1.04
CA SER A 135 -13.76 -71.77 0.30
C SER A 135 -14.09 -70.47 1.04
N GLU A 136 -15.37 -70.30 1.39
CA GLU A 136 -15.87 -69.22 2.24
C GLU A 136 -15.22 -69.31 3.64
N LEU A 137 -14.56 -68.25 4.06
CA LEU A 137 -14.25 -67.98 5.47
C LEU A 137 -14.98 -66.70 5.87
N PRO A 138 -15.54 -66.61 7.09
CA PRO A 138 -16.39 -65.50 7.46
C PRO A 138 -15.58 -64.21 7.48
N GLU A 139 -16.14 -63.21 6.80
CA GLU A 139 -15.67 -61.84 6.71
C GLU A 139 -15.59 -61.25 8.13
N PHE A 140 -14.39 -61.29 8.73
CA PHE A 140 -14.11 -60.54 9.94
C PHE A 140 -13.98 -59.08 9.55
N ASP A 141 -15.11 -58.37 9.58
CA ASP A 141 -15.14 -56.92 9.45
C ASP A 141 -14.57 -56.29 10.73
N ALA A 142 -13.29 -55.95 10.68
CA ALA A 142 -12.57 -55.27 11.76
C ALA A 142 -13.20 -53.91 12.13
N PHE A 143 -14.14 -53.40 11.32
CA PHE A 143 -14.85 -52.15 11.53
C PHE A 143 -16.27 -52.32 12.10
N SER A 144 -16.88 -53.50 12.00
CA SER A 144 -18.23 -53.79 12.50
C SER A 144 -18.35 -53.69 14.03
N GLY A 145 -17.23 -53.71 14.76
CA GLY A 145 -17.18 -53.52 16.21
C GLY A 145 -17.08 -52.05 16.66
N LEU A 146 -16.91 -51.12 15.73
CA LEU A 146 -16.78 -49.70 16.06
C LEU A 146 -18.17 -49.04 16.03
N SER A 147 -18.59 -48.57 17.20
CA SER A 147 -19.83 -47.79 17.39
C SER A 147 -19.88 -46.63 16.40
N GLN A 148 -21.06 -46.32 15.87
CA GLN A 148 -21.29 -45.19 14.97
C GLN A 148 -20.77 -43.85 15.53
N SER A 149 -20.75 -43.72 16.86
CA SER A 149 -20.19 -42.57 17.59
C SER A 149 -18.66 -42.41 17.49
N PHE A 150 -17.94 -43.41 16.99
CA PHE A 150 -16.50 -43.32 16.72
C PHE A 150 -16.21 -42.29 15.62
N TRP A 151 -17.11 -42.15 14.64
CA TRP A 151 -17.00 -41.20 13.55
C TRP A 151 -17.62 -39.83 13.84
N ASP A 152 -18.49 -39.74 14.86
CA ASP A 152 -19.20 -38.51 15.23
C ASP A 152 -18.39 -37.56 16.12
N HIS A 153 -17.19 -37.95 16.56
CA HIS A 153 -16.29 -37.09 17.32
C HIS A 153 -15.04 -36.71 16.53
N PRO A 154 -15.00 -35.52 15.90
CA PRO A 154 -13.78 -34.96 15.34
C PRO A 154 -12.94 -34.36 16.48
N SER A 155 -12.43 -35.19 17.39
CA SER A 155 -11.40 -34.75 18.34
C SER A 155 -10.04 -35.16 17.82
N LEU A 156 -9.52 -34.40 16.85
CA LEU A 156 -8.11 -34.08 16.62
C LEU A 156 -7.99 -33.43 15.22
N GLY A 157 -8.21 -32.11 15.14
CA GLY A 157 -7.78 -31.38 13.94
C GLY A 157 -8.41 -30.01 13.65
N ALA A 158 -9.51 -29.60 14.28
CA ALA A 158 -10.03 -28.25 14.09
C ALA A 158 -9.34 -27.29 15.07
N VAL A 159 -8.21 -26.71 14.67
CA VAL A 159 -7.71 -25.49 15.29
C VAL A 159 -8.56 -24.36 14.72
N ASP A 160 -9.67 -24.05 15.39
CA ASP A 160 -10.46 -22.87 15.07
C ASP A 160 -9.64 -21.62 15.43
N GLY A 161 -9.20 -20.91 14.40
CA GLY A 161 -8.58 -19.60 14.51
C GLY A 161 -9.61 -18.57 14.96
N ILE A 162 -9.87 -18.48 16.26
CA ILE A 162 -10.59 -17.37 16.88
C ILE A 162 -9.55 -16.48 17.58
N LEU A 163 -9.32 -15.30 16.99
CA LEU A 163 -8.64 -14.19 17.67
C LEU A 163 -9.55 -13.67 18.80
N PRO A 164 -9.09 -13.60 20.06
CA PRO A 164 -9.85 -12.92 21.08
C PRO A 164 -9.73 -11.40 20.88
N LEU A 165 -10.85 -10.77 20.51
CA LEU A 165 -11.11 -9.36 20.74
C LEU A 165 -11.13 -9.13 22.25
N ASN A 166 -10.07 -8.55 22.79
CA ASN A 166 -10.11 -7.96 24.14
C ASN A 166 -10.72 -6.56 24.04
N HIS A 167 -11.85 -6.38 24.70
CA HIS A 167 -12.31 -5.08 25.20
C HIS A 167 -12.03 -5.03 26.69
N GLY A 168 -11.26 -4.01 27.08
CA GLY A 168 -11.01 -3.56 28.45
C GLY A 168 -10.55 -2.12 28.36
#